data_AF-A0A7Y5LEK5-F1
#
_entry.id   AF-A0A7Y5LEK5-F1
#
_cell.length_a   1.000
_cell.length_b   1.000
_cell.length_c   1.000
_cell.angle_alpha   90.00
_cell.angle_beta   90.00
_cell.angle_gamma   90.00
#
_symmetry.space_group_name_H-M   'P 1'
#
loop_
_entity.id
_entity.type
_entity.pdbx_description
1 polymer ?
#
loop_
_entity_poly.entity_id
_entity_poly.type
_entity_poly.pdbx_seq_one_letter_code
_entity_poly.pdbx_strand_id
1 'polypeptide(L)'
;MARCLSFMRRQDKAVHELPSFARYLNKVFDFRAAAATLTDSRAAPEISPAAVFLAAFHGFVFRLRSFQQLEAEISHPAFQNWIGAPRAFRDDVLRYSLCGFSLPPLEAMLVDVNRTLKRNKVFDEGHVQGRIVAALDGIEVLSSYSRCCDACLERRVWVRKGGVKVEQVQYYHRAVACQIVSSPVKAILAVEWLQPGESEDTAALRLLNELPQV
;
A
#
# COMPACT_ATOMS: atom_id res chain seq x y z
N MET A 1 -27.09 -3.82 0.54
CA MET A 1 -25.64 -3.70 0.30
C MET A 1 -25.39 -3.48 -1.19
N ALA A 2 -25.55 -2.25 -1.69
CA ALA A 2 -25.44 -1.94 -3.13
C ALA A 2 -24.93 -0.50 -3.36
N ARG A 3 -23.84 -0.10 -2.69
CA ARG A 3 -23.32 1.28 -2.78
C ARG A 3 -21.94 1.44 -3.42
N CYS A 4 -21.12 0.38 -3.60
CA CYS A 4 -19.82 0.51 -4.29
C CYS A 4 -19.93 0.48 -5.82
N LEU A 5 -20.80 -0.38 -6.37
CA LEU A 5 -20.95 -0.54 -7.83
C LEU A 5 -21.55 0.71 -8.51
N SER A 6 -22.22 1.61 -7.78
CA SER A 6 -22.80 2.83 -8.38
C SER A 6 -21.75 3.84 -8.82
N PHE A 7 -20.52 3.77 -8.27
CA PHE A 7 -19.42 4.61 -8.76
C PHE A 7 -18.98 4.22 -10.19
N MET A 8 -19.31 3.00 -10.62
CA MET A 8 -18.93 2.48 -11.93
C MET A 8 -20.05 2.57 -12.99
N ARG A 9 -21.31 2.80 -12.60
CA ARG A 9 -22.43 3.00 -13.55
C ARG A 9 -23.53 3.90 -12.97
N ARG A 10 -23.50 5.20 -13.31
CA ARG A 10 -24.65 6.03 -13.75
C ARG A 10 -24.17 7.45 -14.04
N GLN A 11 -24.32 7.88 -15.30
CA GLN A 11 -24.31 9.30 -15.67
C GLN A 11 -25.72 9.83 -15.43
N ASP A 12 -25.84 10.91 -14.66
CA ASP A 12 -26.88 11.92 -14.79
C ASP A 12 -26.27 13.26 -14.33
N LYS A 13 -26.30 14.25 -15.22
CA LYS A 13 -25.50 15.50 -15.18
C LYS A 13 -25.82 16.41 -13.99
N ALA A 14 -24.76 17.00 -13.39
CA ALA A 14 -24.66 18.45 -13.12
C ALA A 14 -23.24 18.86 -12.63
N VAL A 15 -22.67 19.88 -13.28
CA VAL A 15 -21.63 20.83 -12.84
C VAL A 15 -20.30 20.23 -12.30
N HIS A 16 -19.26 20.32 -13.13
CA HIS A 16 -17.87 19.89 -12.86
C HIS A 16 -17.72 18.42 -12.45
N GLU A 17 -18.10 17.49 -13.33
CA GLU A 17 -17.82 16.07 -13.12
C GLU A 17 -16.31 15.84 -13.12
N LEU A 18 -15.74 15.57 -11.94
CA LEU A 18 -14.49 14.84 -11.86
C LEU A 18 -14.67 13.58 -12.73
N PRO A 19 -13.87 13.37 -13.79
CA PRO A 19 -13.90 12.11 -14.49
C PRO A 19 -13.80 10.99 -13.44
N SER A 20 -14.61 9.93 -13.57
CA SER A 20 -14.68 8.85 -12.56
C SER A 20 -13.31 8.54 -11.97
N PHE A 21 -13.19 8.35 -10.66
CA PHE A 21 -11.93 8.14 -9.93
C PHE A 21 -10.93 7.26 -10.71
N ALA A 22 -11.41 6.14 -11.26
CA ALA A 22 -10.62 5.27 -12.15
C ALA A 22 -10.05 5.97 -13.39
N ARG A 23 -10.84 6.78 -14.10
CA ARG A 23 -10.40 7.58 -15.24
C ARG A 23 -9.40 8.65 -14.81
N TYR A 24 -9.60 9.29 -13.66
CA TYR A 24 -8.64 10.25 -13.12
C TYR A 24 -7.29 9.59 -12.79
N LEU A 25 -7.30 8.45 -12.08
CA LEU A 25 -6.09 7.68 -11.76
C LEU A 25 -5.29 7.34 -13.02
N ASN A 26 -5.95 6.82 -14.05
CA ASN A 26 -5.28 6.48 -15.31
C ASN A 26 -4.81 7.71 -16.07
N LYS A 27 -5.60 8.79 -16.11
CA LYS A 27 -5.22 10.01 -16.83
C LYS A 27 -4.01 10.70 -16.21
N VAL A 28 -3.95 10.78 -14.88
CA VAL A 28 -2.96 11.60 -14.16
C VAL A 28 -1.71 10.79 -13.81
N PHE A 29 -1.88 9.54 -13.39
CA PHE A 29 -0.79 8.72 -12.85
C PHE A 29 -0.41 7.55 -13.75
N ASP A 30 -1.03 7.41 -14.92
CA ASP A 30 -0.89 6.23 -15.78
C ASP A 30 -1.06 4.91 -15.00
N PHE A 31 -2.02 4.92 -14.07
CA PHE A 31 -2.10 3.95 -12.98
C PHE A 31 -2.17 2.49 -13.45
N ARG A 32 -2.83 2.22 -14.58
CA ARG A 32 -2.85 0.89 -15.21
C ARG A 32 -1.50 0.46 -15.75
N ALA A 33 -0.77 1.35 -16.43
CA ALA A 33 0.56 1.01 -16.94
C ALA A 33 1.53 0.77 -15.78
N ALA A 34 1.48 1.60 -14.74
CA ALA A 34 2.25 1.39 -13.51
C ALA A 34 1.90 0.06 -12.82
N ALA A 35 0.61 -0.28 -12.69
CA ALA A 35 0.22 -1.58 -12.13
C ALA A 35 0.70 -2.77 -12.98
N ALA A 36 0.83 -2.61 -14.30
CA ALA A 36 1.29 -3.66 -15.20
C ALA A 36 2.78 -3.99 -15.06
N THR A 37 3.59 -3.10 -14.47
CA THR A 37 5.02 -3.38 -14.20
C THR A 37 5.23 -4.17 -12.91
N LEU A 38 4.18 -4.35 -12.10
CA LEU A 38 4.28 -5.05 -10.83
C LEU A 38 4.44 -6.56 -11.05
N THR A 39 5.26 -7.17 -10.21
CA THR A 39 5.58 -8.61 -10.28
C THR A 39 5.44 -9.27 -8.91
N ASP A 40 5.28 -10.58 -8.92
CA ASP A 40 5.35 -11.42 -7.71
C ASP A 40 6.15 -12.69 -8.00
N SER A 41 6.39 -13.49 -6.96
CA SER A 41 7.22 -14.69 -7.03
C SER A 41 6.56 -15.88 -7.73
N ARG A 42 5.32 -15.78 -8.21
CA ARG A 42 4.61 -16.91 -8.83
C ARG A 42 5.10 -17.11 -10.26
N ALA A 43 5.32 -18.35 -10.65
CA ALA A 43 5.66 -18.71 -12.02
C ALA A 43 4.39 -18.70 -12.90
N ALA A 44 4.41 -17.93 -13.99
CA ALA A 44 3.34 -17.86 -15.00
C ALA A 44 1.90 -17.81 -14.42
N PRO A 45 1.57 -16.83 -13.55
CA PRO A 45 0.29 -16.81 -12.87
C PRO A 45 -0.87 -16.51 -13.84
N GLU A 46 -1.95 -17.30 -13.73
CA GLU A 46 -3.17 -17.10 -14.54
C GLU A 46 -3.88 -15.76 -14.19
N ILE A 47 -3.83 -15.35 -12.91
CA ILE A 47 -4.26 -14.04 -12.44
C ILE A 47 -3.02 -13.17 -12.23
N SER A 48 -2.88 -12.11 -13.03
CA SER A 48 -1.68 -11.26 -13.01
C SER A 48 -1.44 -10.56 -11.65
N PRO A 49 -0.18 -10.25 -11.30
CA PRO A 49 0.13 -9.45 -10.13
C PRO A 49 -0.55 -8.07 -10.16
N ALA A 50 -0.69 -7.48 -11.36
CA ALA A 50 -1.44 -6.24 -11.58
C ALA A 50 -2.91 -6.35 -11.13
N ALA A 51 -3.59 -7.45 -11.49
CA ALA A 51 -4.99 -7.67 -11.08
C ALA A 51 -5.12 -7.85 -9.56
N VAL A 52 -4.17 -8.55 -8.93
CA VAL A 52 -4.11 -8.70 -7.47
C VAL A 52 -3.88 -7.36 -6.79
N PHE A 53 -2.92 -6.56 -7.27
CA PHE A 53 -2.63 -5.23 -6.74
C PHE A 53 -3.84 -4.31 -6.85
N LEU A 54 -4.50 -4.25 -8.01
CA LEU A 54 -5.68 -3.42 -8.22
C LEU A 54 -6.86 -3.87 -7.32
N ALA A 55 -7.00 -5.18 -7.09
CA ALA A 55 -7.98 -5.70 -6.14
C ALA A 55 -7.65 -5.28 -4.69
N ALA A 56 -6.40 -5.42 -4.25
CA ALA A 56 -5.97 -4.99 -2.93
C ALA A 56 -6.11 -3.47 -2.74
N PHE A 57 -5.75 -2.69 -3.76
CA PHE A 57 -5.94 -1.23 -3.80
C PHE A 57 -7.41 -0.84 -3.67
N HIS A 58 -8.32 -1.52 -4.37
CA HIS A 58 -9.75 -1.32 -4.20
C HIS A 58 -10.18 -1.62 -2.76
N GLY A 59 -9.75 -2.76 -2.21
CA GLY A 59 -10.01 -3.12 -0.82
C GLY A 59 -9.57 -2.04 0.17
N PHE A 60 -8.39 -1.45 -0.06
CA PHE A 60 -7.87 -0.35 0.73
C PHE A 60 -8.70 0.94 0.59
N VAL A 61 -8.94 1.40 -0.64
CA VAL A 61 -9.68 2.64 -0.93
C VAL A 61 -11.10 2.60 -0.36
N PHE A 62 -11.78 1.45 -0.49
CA PHE A 62 -13.14 1.26 0.01
C PHE A 62 -13.19 0.72 1.46
N ARG A 63 -12.03 0.58 2.11
CA ARG A 63 -11.90 0.13 3.50
C ARG A 63 -12.62 -1.19 3.79
N LEU A 64 -12.50 -2.15 2.87
CA LEU A 64 -13.00 -3.51 3.07
C LEU A 64 -12.26 -4.16 4.24
N ARG A 65 -12.99 -4.91 5.06
CA ARG A 65 -12.46 -5.44 6.34
C ARG A 65 -11.74 -6.76 6.22
N SER A 66 -11.87 -7.47 5.10
CA SER A 66 -11.23 -8.77 4.89
C SER A 66 -11.11 -9.12 3.41
N PHE A 67 -10.25 -10.10 3.11
CA PHE A 67 -10.15 -10.67 1.76
C PHE A 67 -11.43 -11.40 1.34
N GLN A 68 -12.22 -11.93 2.28
CA GLN A 68 -13.51 -12.53 1.94
C GLN A 68 -14.52 -11.49 1.46
N GLN A 69 -14.50 -10.26 2.00
CA GLN A 69 -15.31 -9.16 1.46
C GLN A 69 -14.81 -8.73 0.08
N LEU A 70 -13.50 -8.70 -0.13
CA LEU A 70 -12.92 -8.40 -1.43
C LEU A 70 -13.24 -9.49 -2.48
N GLU A 71 -13.24 -10.76 -2.11
CA GLU A 71 -13.66 -11.88 -2.97
C GLU A 71 -15.11 -11.72 -3.45
N ALA A 72 -16.02 -11.29 -2.55
CA ALA A 72 -17.39 -10.99 -2.94
C ALA A 72 -17.46 -9.87 -3.99
N GLU A 73 -16.65 -8.81 -3.86
CA GLU A 73 -16.56 -7.76 -4.89
C GLU A 73 -15.95 -8.30 -6.21
N ILE A 74 -14.89 -9.12 -6.13
CA ILE A 74 -14.24 -9.78 -7.29
C ILE A 74 -15.22 -10.66 -8.07
N SER A 75 -16.25 -11.20 -7.43
CA SER A 75 -17.28 -11.99 -8.14
C SER A 75 -18.06 -11.19 -9.19
N HIS A 76 -18.07 -9.85 -9.10
CA HIS A 76 -18.78 -9.00 -10.06
C HIS A 76 -17.99 -8.77 -11.36
N PRO A 77 -18.57 -9.06 -12.55
CA PRO A 77 -17.88 -8.91 -13.84
C PRO A 77 -17.37 -7.49 -14.12
N ALA A 78 -18.09 -6.47 -13.67
CA ALA A 78 -17.65 -5.08 -13.84
C ALA A 78 -16.32 -4.81 -13.12
N PHE A 79 -16.12 -5.38 -11.94
CA PHE A 79 -14.89 -5.23 -11.18
C PHE A 79 -13.76 -6.08 -11.76
N GLN A 80 -14.04 -7.31 -12.21
CA GLN A 80 -13.08 -8.15 -12.96
C GLN A 80 -12.53 -7.41 -14.18
N ASN A 81 -13.41 -6.80 -14.98
CA ASN A 81 -13.00 -5.97 -16.11
C ASN A 81 -12.14 -4.76 -15.69
N TRP A 82 -12.44 -4.17 -14.53
CA TRP A 82 -11.65 -3.04 -14.02
C TRP A 82 -10.26 -3.47 -13.52
N ILE A 83 -10.12 -4.60 -12.83
CA ILE A 83 -8.79 -5.09 -12.42
C ILE A 83 -8.06 -5.83 -13.53
N GLY A 84 -8.71 -6.09 -14.67
CA GLY A 84 -8.12 -6.86 -15.77
C GLY A 84 -7.99 -8.35 -15.47
N ALA A 85 -8.86 -8.89 -14.60
CA ALA A 85 -8.89 -10.32 -14.28
C ALA A 85 -9.75 -11.08 -15.31
N PRO A 86 -9.27 -12.22 -15.83
CA PRO A 86 -10.03 -13.02 -16.81
C PRO A 86 -11.24 -13.73 -16.20
N ARG A 87 -11.26 -13.89 -14.87
CA ARG A 87 -12.32 -14.55 -14.09
C ARG A 87 -12.27 -14.11 -12.63
N ALA A 88 -13.29 -14.47 -11.86
CA ALA A 88 -13.25 -14.37 -10.40
C ALA A 88 -12.13 -15.26 -9.81
N PHE A 89 -11.56 -14.81 -8.69
CA PHE A 89 -10.56 -15.53 -7.91
C PHE A 89 -10.76 -15.30 -6.42
N ARG A 90 -10.19 -16.17 -5.59
CA ARG A 90 -10.45 -16.24 -4.16
C ARG A 90 -9.33 -15.65 -3.33
N ASP A 91 -9.52 -15.64 -2.00
CA ASP A 91 -8.56 -15.13 -1.03
C ASP A 91 -7.20 -15.87 -1.03
N ASP A 92 -7.14 -17.12 -1.48
CA ASP A 92 -5.91 -17.86 -1.67
C ASP A 92 -4.98 -17.21 -2.71
N VAL A 93 -5.50 -16.81 -3.87
CA VAL A 93 -4.74 -16.12 -4.93
C VAL A 93 -4.20 -14.78 -4.41
N LEU A 94 -5.04 -14.02 -3.69
CA LEU A 94 -4.62 -12.78 -3.03
C LEU A 94 -3.46 -13.05 -2.07
N ARG A 95 -3.60 -14.04 -1.18
CA ARG A 95 -2.58 -14.40 -0.19
C ARG A 95 -1.27 -14.82 -0.85
N TYR A 96 -1.30 -15.76 -1.79
CA TYR A 96 -0.09 -16.31 -2.41
C TYR A 96 0.68 -15.25 -3.21
N SER A 97 -0.03 -14.39 -3.94
CA SER A 97 0.59 -13.28 -4.68
C SER A 97 1.20 -12.25 -3.73
N LEU A 98 0.44 -11.78 -2.73
CA LEU A 98 0.90 -10.72 -1.82
C LEU A 98 2.04 -11.17 -0.91
N CYS A 99 2.12 -12.46 -0.52
CA CYS A 99 3.24 -12.99 0.27
C CYS A 99 4.58 -12.97 -0.49
N GLY A 100 4.55 -13.00 -1.82
CA GLY A 100 5.74 -12.99 -2.68
C GLY A 100 5.82 -11.76 -3.58
N PHE A 101 5.13 -10.67 -3.23
CA PHE A 101 5.06 -9.48 -4.06
C PHE A 101 6.41 -8.76 -4.10
N SER A 102 6.86 -8.38 -5.29
CA SER A 102 8.15 -7.70 -5.45
C SER A 102 8.04 -6.24 -4.99
N LEU A 103 8.91 -5.84 -4.06
CA LEU A 103 8.95 -4.45 -3.57
C LEU A 103 9.56 -3.46 -4.56
N PRO A 104 10.66 -3.76 -5.30
CA PRO A 104 11.30 -2.76 -6.16
C PRO A 104 10.38 -2.13 -7.23
N PRO A 105 9.51 -2.88 -7.94
CA PRO A 105 8.54 -2.26 -8.85
C PRO A 105 7.49 -1.40 -8.15
N LEU A 106 7.12 -1.75 -6.91
CA LEU A 106 6.17 -1.00 -6.11
C LEU A 106 6.79 0.32 -5.59
N GLU A 107 8.07 0.27 -5.19
CA GLU A 107 8.85 1.45 -4.81
C GLU A 107 9.03 2.39 -6.01
N ALA A 108 9.33 1.86 -7.20
CA ALA A 108 9.39 2.65 -8.43
C ALA A 108 8.04 3.34 -8.72
N MET A 109 6.93 2.61 -8.56
CA MET A 109 5.58 3.18 -8.69
C MET A 109 5.32 4.31 -7.68
N LEU A 110 5.77 4.18 -6.42
CA LEU A 110 5.66 5.24 -5.42
C LEU A 110 6.45 6.50 -5.83
N VAL A 111 7.66 6.32 -6.35
CA VAL A 111 8.50 7.43 -6.85
C VAL A 111 7.80 8.17 -8.00
N ASP A 112 7.21 7.44 -8.95
CA ASP A 112 6.52 8.04 -10.09
C ASP A 112 5.23 8.76 -9.70
N VAL A 113 4.50 8.25 -8.70
CA VAL A 113 3.37 8.96 -8.08
C VAL A 113 3.86 10.29 -7.49
N ASN A 114 4.92 10.29 -6.70
CA ASN A 114 5.42 11.52 -6.10
C ASN A 114 5.98 12.53 -7.12
N ARG A 115 6.67 12.07 -8.16
CA ARG A 115 7.11 12.92 -9.30
C ARG A 115 5.93 13.57 -9.99
N THR A 116 4.83 12.83 -10.17
CA THR A 116 3.59 13.34 -10.75
C THR A 116 2.97 14.41 -9.85
N LEU A 117 2.90 14.18 -8.53
CA LEU A 117 2.42 15.18 -7.57
C LEU A 117 3.26 16.46 -7.61
N LYS A 118 4.60 16.33 -7.63
CA LYS A 118 5.53 17.45 -7.74
C LYS A 118 5.34 18.22 -9.05
N ARG A 119 5.26 17.53 -10.20
CA ARG A 119 5.01 18.16 -11.52
C ARG A 119 3.69 18.92 -11.54
N ASN A 120 2.67 18.38 -10.87
CA ASN A 120 1.35 19.00 -10.75
C ASN A 120 1.29 20.07 -9.66
N LYS A 121 2.43 20.47 -9.07
CA LYS A 121 2.53 21.55 -8.08
C LYS A 121 1.72 21.31 -6.81
N VAL A 122 1.44 20.05 -6.50
CA VAL A 122 0.64 19.67 -5.31
C VAL A 122 1.32 20.09 -4.01
N PHE A 123 2.66 20.20 -4.01
CA PHE A 123 3.43 20.58 -2.84
C PHE A 123 3.71 22.09 -2.72
N ASP A 124 3.26 22.91 -3.68
CA ASP A 124 3.61 24.34 -3.75
C ASP A 124 3.16 25.12 -2.51
N GLU A 125 1.95 24.87 -2.00
CA GLU A 125 1.42 25.48 -0.77
C GLU A 125 2.20 25.08 0.49
N GLY A 126 2.99 24.01 0.43
CA GLY A 126 3.76 23.48 1.56
C GLY A 126 5.17 24.02 1.70
N HIS A 127 5.60 24.99 0.88
CA HIS A 127 6.97 25.50 0.96
C HIS A 127 7.19 26.31 2.24
N VAL A 128 8.17 25.91 3.04
CA VAL A 128 8.70 26.65 4.18
C VAL A 128 10.07 27.15 3.78
N GLN A 129 10.22 28.48 3.65
CA GLN A 129 11.48 29.11 3.20
C GLN A 129 12.03 28.51 1.89
N GLY A 130 11.15 28.24 0.93
CA GLY A 130 11.52 27.66 -0.36
C GLY A 130 11.88 26.17 -0.32
N ARG A 131 11.57 25.46 0.79
CA ARG A 131 11.82 24.02 0.94
C ARG A 131 10.54 23.28 1.27
N ILE A 132 10.44 22.03 0.81
CA ILE A 132 9.44 21.08 1.30
C ILE A 132 10.06 20.35 2.48
N VAL A 133 9.35 20.32 3.60
CA VAL A 133 9.75 19.60 4.82
C VAL A 133 9.10 18.22 4.84
N ALA A 134 9.93 17.20 5.04
CA ALA A 134 9.54 15.83 5.32
C ALA A 134 10.03 15.41 6.72
N ALA A 135 9.32 14.48 7.34
CA ALA A 135 9.68 13.86 8.61
C ALA A 135 10.03 12.39 8.40
N LEU A 136 10.93 11.89 9.24
CA LEU A 136 11.20 10.47 9.41
C LEU A 136 10.55 10.02 10.71
N ASP A 137 9.75 8.96 10.66
CA ASP A 137 9.08 8.42 11.83
C ASP A 137 9.02 6.89 11.76
N GLY A 138 9.35 6.22 12.87
CA GLY A 138 9.31 4.78 13.01
C GLY A 138 7.97 4.27 13.53
N ILE A 139 7.36 3.32 12.83
CA ILE A 139 6.05 2.76 13.16
C ILE A 139 6.08 1.24 13.30
N GLU A 140 5.45 0.70 14.33
CA GLU A 140 5.14 -0.75 14.41
C GLU A 140 3.96 -1.06 13.50
N VAL A 141 4.22 -1.79 12.41
CA VAL A 141 3.20 -2.07 11.38
C VAL A 141 2.38 -3.30 11.77
N LEU A 142 3.02 -4.28 12.40
CA LEU A 142 2.38 -5.54 12.78
C LEU A 142 3.09 -6.17 13.96
N SER A 143 2.33 -6.86 14.81
CA SER A 143 2.87 -7.73 15.84
C SER A 143 2.02 -8.98 16.04
N SER A 144 2.66 -10.06 16.48
CA SER A 144 2.04 -11.37 16.66
C SER A 144 2.71 -12.15 17.78
N TYR A 145 1.92 -13.00 18.44
CA TYR A 145 2.39 -13.98 19.41
C TYR A 145 2.55 -15.38 18.83
N SER A 146 2.16 -15.58 17.57
CA SER A 146 2.07 -16.91 16.94
C SER A 146 2.61 -16.98 15.52
N ARG A 147 2.72 -15.86 14.82
CA ARG A 147 3.29 -15.79 13.47
C ARG A 147 4.64 -15.07 13.52
N CYS A 148 5.64 -15.69 12.91
CA CYS A 148 6.98 -15.12 12.74
C CYS A 148 7.49 -15.40 11.33
N CYS A 149 8.51 -14.65 10.94
CA CYS A 149 9.36 -14.89 9.77
C CYS A 149 10.79 -14.49 10.10
N ASP A 150 11.73 -14.81 9.22
CA ASP A 150 13.17 -14.57 9.45
C ASP A 150 13.54 -13.08 9.58
N ALA A 151 12.65 -12.18 9.13
CA ALA A 151 12.82 -10.73 9.24
C ALA A 151 12.10 -10.10 10.45
N CYS A 152 11.46 -10.89 11.32
CA CYS A 152 10.78 -10.36 12.50
C CYS A 152 11.78 -9.82 13.54
N LEU A 153 11.41 -8.70 14.16
CA LEU A 153 11.99 -8.26 15.42
C LEU A 153 11.34 -9.03 16.58
N GLU A 154 12.06 -9.19 17.69
CA GLU A 154 11.60 -9.92 18.86
C GLU A 154 11.66 -9.07 20.12
N ARG A 155 10.65 -9.19 20.98
CA ARG A 155 10.66 -8.65 22.35
C ARG A 155 10.01 -9.62 23.32
N ARG A 156 10.49 -9.65 24.55
CA ARG A 156 9.82 -10.38 25.65
C ARG A 156 8.81 -9.46 26.32
N VAL A 157 7.58 -9.94 26.46
CA VAL A 157 6.47 -9.21 27.08
C VAL A 157 5.79 -10.06 28.14
N TRP A 158 5.34 -9.43 29.22
CA TRP A 158 4.56 -10.09 30.26
C TRP A 158 3.08 -10.02 29.93
N VAL A 159 2.46 -11.18 29.69
CA VAL A 159 1.02 -11.29 29.42
C VAL A 159 0.34 -12.00 30.58
N ARG A 160 -0.88 -11.59 30.92
CA ARG A 160 -1.71 -12.31 31.90
C ARG A 160 -2.46 -13.42 31.18
N LYS A 161 -2.22 -14.68 31.56
CA LYS A 161 -2.99 -15.84 31.11
C LYS A 161 -3.57 -16.55 32.34
N GLY A 162 -4.89 -16.63 32.42
CA GLY A 162 -5.58 -17.24 33.58
C GLY A 162 -5.23 -16.57 34.92
N GLY A 163 -4.98 -15.26 34.93
CA GLY A 163 -4.59 -14.51 36.15
C GLY A 163 -3.10 -14.57 36.51
N VAL A 164 -2.32 -15.45 35.89
CA VAL A 164 -0.88 -15.58 36.11
C VAL A 164 -0.11 -14.73 35.09
N LYS A 165 0.93 -14.00 35.53
CA LYS A 165 1.87 -13.32 34.64
C LYS A 165 2.81 -14.37 34.03
N VAL A 166 2.79 -14.46 32.70
CA VAL A 166 3.65 -15.35 31.93
C VAL A 166 4.46 -14.51 30.95
N GLU A 167 5.76 -14.76 30.88
CA GLU A 167 6.62 -14.15 29.86
C GLU A 167 6.36 -14.82 28.52
N GLN A 168 6.18 -14.02 27.46
CA GLN A 168 5.97 -14.51 26.10
C GLN A 168 6.81 -13.70 25.12
N VAL A 169 7.36 -14.36 24.11
CA VAL A 169 8.00 -13.69 22.97
C VAL A 169 6.91 -13.13 22.05
N GLN A 170 7.06 -11.88 21.66
CA GLN A 170 6.24 -11.24 20.65
C GLN A 170 7.12 -10.89 19.45
N TYR A 171 6.68 -11.31 18.27
CA TYR A 171 7.30 -11.01 16.98
C TYR A 171 6.64 -9.78 16.39
N TYR A 172 7.41 -8.86 15.82
CA TYR A 172 6.85 -7.63 15.25
C TYR A 172 7.71 -7.12 14.09
N HIS A 173 7.10 -6.30 13.23
CA HIS A 173 7.83 -5.52 12.23
C HIS A 173 7.63 -4.03 12.47
N ARG A 174 8.73 -3.29 12.36
CA ARG A 174 8.73 -1.83 12.30
C ARG A 174 9.28 -1.36 10.98
N ALA A 175 8.82 -0.20 10.54
CA ALA A 175 9.38 0.50 9.41
C ALA A 175 9.60 1.97 9.77
N VAL A 176 10.61 2.60 9.17
CA VAL A 176 10.75 4.06 9.14
C VAL A 176 10.15 4.56 7.84
N ALA A 177 9.26 5.53 7.90
CA ALA A 177 8.72 6.19 6.71
C ALA A 177 9.25 7.63 6.61
N CYS A 178 9.64 8.04 5.40
CA CYS A 178 9.85 9.46 5.09
C CYS A 178 8.59 10.04 4.48
N GLN A 179 7.96 10.99 5.16
CA GLN A 179 6.68 11.57 4.74
C GLN A 179 6.74 13.09 4.67
N ILE A 180 6.17 13.68 3.61
CA ILE A 180 5.98 15.13 3.53
C ILE A 180 5.02 15.58 4.64
N VAL A 181 5.47 16.52 5.48
CA VAL A 181 4.67 17.05 6.60
C VAL A 181 4.25 18.51 6.39
N SER A 182 4.81 19.20 5.41
CA SER A 182 4.59 20.63 5.18
C SER A 182 3.48 20.98 4.19
N SER A 183 3.15 20.09 3.24
CA SER A 183 2.05 20.28 2.27
C SER A 183 0.71 19.71 2.77
N PRO A 184 -0.47 20.22 2.34
CA PRO A 184 -1.76 19.56 2.61
C PRO A 184 -1.79 18.07 2.20
N VAL A 185 -1.09 17.71 1.13
CA VAL A 185 -0.93 16.31 0.71
C VAL A 185 0.33 15.73 1.36
N LYS A 186 0.13 14.81 2.30
CA LYS A 186 1.18 14.19 3.13
C LYS A 186 1.74 12.92 2.48
N ALA A 187 2.29 13.06 1.27
CA ALA A 187 2.77 11.90 0.52
C ALA A 187 3.97 11.22 1.22
N ILE A 188 3.99 9.88 1.18
CA ILE A 188 5.14 9.08 1.60
C ILE A 188 6.13 9.05 0.45
N LEU A 189 7.39 9.35 0.74
CA LEU A 189 8.49 9.38 -0.24
C LEU A 189 9.18 8.02 -0.34
N ALA A 190 9.40 7.38 0.81
CA ALA A 190 10.03 6.07 0.92
C ALA A 190 9.68 5.42 2.28
N VAL A 191 9.83 4.11 2.36
CA VAL A 191 9.65 3.31 3.58
C VAL A 191 10.78 2.31 3.66
N GLU A 192 11.36 2.13 4.84
CA GLU A 192 12.46 1.21 5.09
C GLU A 192 12.11 0.30 6.27
N TRP A 193 12.23 -1.01 6.07
CA TRP A 193 11.97 -1.98 7.13
C TRP A 193 13.18 -2.13 8.05
N LEU A 194 12.94 -2.13 9.35
CA LEU A 194 13.98 -2.44 10.33
C LEU A 194 14.41 -3.90 10.19
N GLN A 195 15.72 -4.14 10.20
CA GLN A 195 16.28 -5.49 10.19
C GLN A 195 16.48 -6.03 11.61
N PRO A 196 16.49 -7.36 11.82
CA PRO A 196 16.85 -7.96 13.10
C PRO A 196 18.21 -7.46 13.61
N GLY A 197 18.24 -6.98 14.86
CA GLY A 197 19.44 -6.42 15.50
C GLY A 197 19.71 -4.94 15.18
N GLU A 198 18.89 -4.33 14.33
CA GLU A 198 19.01 -2.92 13.95
C GLU A 198 18.18 -1.99 14.85
N SER A 199 18.67 -0.77 15.06
CA SER A 199 17.94 0.33 15.68
C SER A 199 17.24 1.24 14.65
N GLU A 200 16.25 2.00 15.10
CA GLU A 200 15.44 2.87 14.23
C GLU A 200 16.27 3.94 13.49
N ASP A 201 17.29 4.50 14.15
CA ASP A 201 18.21 5.47 13.56
C ASP A 201 19.06 4.88 12.43
N THR A 202 19.48 3.62 12.55
CA THR A 202 20.24 2.94 11.47
C THR A 202 19.36 2.77 10.23
N ALA A 203 18.11 2.34 10.40
CA ALA A 203 17.14 2.21 9.30
C ALA A 203 16.80 3.57 8.70
N ALA A 204 16.63 4.61 9.52
CA ALA A 204 16.37 5.97 9.08
C ALA A 204 17.53 6.54 8.25
N LEU A 205 18.78 6.30 8.66
CA LEU A 205 19.97 6.72 7.91
C LEU A 205 20.10 5.96 6.58
N ARG A 206 19.82 4.65 6.55
CA ARG A 206 19.76 3.89 5.30
C ARG A 206 18.72 4.45 4.35
N LEU A 207 17.50 4.69 4.83
CA LEU A 207 16.44 5.31 4.03
C LEU A 207 16.86 6.67 3.45
N LEU A 208 17.52 7.52 4.25
CA LEU A 208 17.97 8.83 3.79
C LEU A 208 19.04 8.74 2.69
N ASN A 209 19.97 7.80 2.81
CA ASN A 209 21.02 7.58 1.82
C ASN A 209 20.47 7.03 0.51
N GLU A 210 19.38 6.27 0.58
CA GLU A 210 18.71 5.63 -0.56
C GLU A 210 17.47 6.42 -1.02
N LEU A 211 17.25 7.63 -0.48
CA LEU A 211 16.05 8.39 -0.76
C LEU A 211 15.96 8.67 -2.27
N PRO A 212 14.88 8.22 -2.93
CA PRO A 212 14.78 8.33 -4.37
C PRO A 212 14.74 9.80 -4.80
N GLN A 213 15.26 10.09 -5.99
CA GLN A 213 15.18 11.42 -6.58
C GLN A 213 13.74 11.67 -7.09
N VAL A 214 13.01 12.51 -6.36
CA VAL A 214 11.59 12.81 -6.54
C VAL A 214 11.34 14.15 -7.23
#